data_AF-A0A084TFJ4-F1
#
_entry.id   AF-A0A084TFJ4-F1
#
_cell.length_a   1.000
_cell.length_b   1.000
_cell.length_c   1.000
_cell.angle_alpha   90.00
_cell.angle_beta   90.00
_cell.angle_gamma   90.00
#
_symmetry.space_group_name_H-M   'P 1'
#
loop_
_entity.id
_entity.type
_entity.pdbx_description
1 polymer ?
#
loop_
_entity_poly.entity_id
_entity_poly.type
_entity_poly.pdbx_seq_one_letter_code
_entity_poly.pdbx_strand_id
1 'polypeptide(L)'
;MNIIDTEYKSLAEIDAEIVRFYREDKRTRTIGYDEEKDIPIEEEYIVIVLEKPNEVHYDYVSEKRGDRFGWDFVRGILEQAIAWEDFYVNHDLYLLWKKDYEDWEVEQPFEEDEDGDRYVIDSPERPIIDLAVRRAVYQVEVDQFDSNLATKSGLPTISFDDDNYIKHIVPTTTPKSTEEISNYHRENANKLRETMKLANIFVHGHYFQVRQDDRNNMDETIAFAKRNDRMGETTPWITADNQPITLTFHQVEAIKDAYVLRMADLFQKYAAWVAGDMQKPFVFMESNYE
;
A
#
# COMPACT_ATOMS: atom_id res chain seq x y z
N MET A 1 4.97 -30.14 -4.02
CA MET A 1 6.40 -30.46 -3.81
C MET A 1 6.55 -31.94 -4.05
N ASN A 2 7.37 -32.30 -5.02
CA ASN A 2 7.59 -33.67 -5.45
C ASN A 2 8.90 -34.17 -4.84
N ILE A 3 8.84 -35.32 -4.19
CA ILE A 3 10.01 -35.97 -3.60
C ILE A 3 10.41 -37.09 -4.55
N ILE A 4 11.66 -37.07 -5.01
CA ILE A 4 12.18 -38.04 -5.98
C ILE A 4 13.33 -38.79 -5.33
N ASP A 5 13.27 -40.12 -5.32
CA ASP A 5 14.36 -40.96 -4.84
C ASP A 5 15.57 -40.86 -5.78
N THR A 6 16.76 -40.78 -5.21
CA THR A 6 18.01 -40.62 -5.97
C THR A 6 18.92 -41.83 -5.75
N GLU A 7 19.95 -41.97 -6.58
CA GLU A 7 20.95 -43.03 -6.45
C GLU A 7 22.08 -42.68 -5.47
N TYR A 8 22.10 -41.45 -4.93
CA TYR A 8 23.11 -41.02 -3.97
C TYR A 8 22.98 -41.79 -2.65
N LYS A 9 24.12 -42.18 -2.09
CA LYS A 9 24.19 -42.89 -0.80
C LYS A 9 24.34 -41.95 0.39
N SER A 10 24.81 -40.73 0.15
CA SER A 10 24.92 -39.69 1.18
C SER A 10 24.90 -38.30 0.55
N LEU A 11 24.52 -37.29 1.33
CA LEU A 11 24.59 -35.88 0.89
C LEU A 11 26.01 -35.42 0.54
N ALA A 12 27.05 -36.10 1.05
CA ALA A 12 28.44 -35.79 0.76
C ALA A 12 28.90 -36.17 -0.66
N GLU A 13 28.11 -36.98 -1.38
CA GLU A 13 28.36 -37.33 -2.79
C GLU A 13 27.82 -36.27 -3.76
N ILE A 14 27.05 -35.31 -3.26
CA ILE A 14 26.37 -34.29 -4.06
C ILE A 14 27.21 -33.01 -4.09
N ASP A 15 27.21 -32.34 -5.25
CA ASP A 15 27.85 -31.04 -5.40
C ASP A 15 27.32 -30.03 -4.36
N ALA A 16 28.24 -29.34 -3.69
CA ALA A 16 27.92 -28.37 -2.65
C ALA A 16 27.03 -27.23 -3.16
N GLU A 17 27.08 -26.91 -4.45
CA GLU A 17 26.24 -25.87 -5.07
C GLU A 17 24.76 -26.26 -5.12
N ILE A 18 24.44 -27.57 -5.18
CA ILE A 18 23.07 -28.07 -5.38
C ILE A 18 22.56 -28.93 -4.21
N VAL A 19 23.42 -29.32 -3.27
CA VAL A 19 23.05 -30.20 -2.14
C VAL A 19 21.87 -29.66 -1.33
N ARG A 20 21.65 -28.34 -1.33
CA ARG A 20 20.52 -27.68 -0.67
C ARG A 20 19.14 -28.12 -1.20
N PHE A 21 19.08 -28.71 -2.39
CA PHE A 21 17.84 -29.26 -2.97
C PHE A 21 17.62 -30.73 -2.61
N TYR A 22 18.51 -31.33 -1.81
CA TYR A 22 18.45 -32.72 -1.39
C TYR A 22 18.31 -32.83 0.11
N ARG A 23 17.67 -33.91 0.58
CA ARG A 23 17.64 -34.25 2.00
C ARG A 23 17.75 -35.75 2.23
N GLU A 24 18.11 -36.11 3.45
CA GLU A 24 17.97 -37.47 3.95
C GLU A 24 16.50 -37.74 4.31
N ASP A 25 15.95 -38.84 3.79
CA ASP A 25 14.62 -39.33 4.10
C ASP A 25 14.72 -40.70 4.77
N LYS A 26 14.27 -40.78 6.03
CA LYS A 26 14.31 -42.03 6.81
C LYS A 26 13.07 -42.85 6.51
N ARG A 27 13.27 -44.09 6.08
CA ARG A 27 12.20 -45.02 5.72
C ARG A 27 12.39 -46.36 6.42
N THR A 28 11.31 -47.10 6.60
CA THR A 28 11.34 -48.47 7.10
C THR A 28 11.04 -49.46 5.98
N ARG A 29 11.72 -50.61 6.01
CA ARG A 29 11.37 -51.77 5.17
C ARG A 29 11.18 -52.99 6.04
N THR A 30 10.23 -53.83 5.69
CA THR A 30 10.04 -55.13 6.35
C THR A 30 11.11 -56.10 5.86
N ILE A 31 11.92 -56.60 6.80
CA ILE A 31 13.00 -57.56 6.51
C ILE A 31 12.65 -59.00 6.93
N GLY A 32 11.52 -59.19 7.61
CA GLY A 32 11.03 -60.50 8.03
C GLY A 32 9.78 -60.38 8.91
N TYR A 33 9.36 -61.50 9.50
CA TYR A 33 8.27 -61.57 10.48
C TYR A 33 8.75 -62.36 11.69
N ASP A 34 8.37 -61.92 12.90
CA ASP A 34 8.57 -62.69 14.12
C ASP A 34 7.61 -63.90 14.11
N GLU A 35 8.15 -65.11 13.96
CA GLU A 35 7.39 -66.35 13.83
C GLU A 35 6.51 -66.67 15.05
N GLU A 36 6.81 -66.12 16.23
CA GLU A 36 6.01 -66.35 17.46
C GLU A 36 4.88 -65.35 17.63
N LYS A 37 5.00 -64.14 17.05
CA LYS A 37 4.07 -63.02 17.29
C LYS A 37 3.33 -62.54 16.04
N ASP A 38 3.73 -63.00 14.85
CA ASP A 38 3.19 -62.59 13.56
C ASP A 38 3.28 -61.06 13.33
N ILE A 39 4.38 -60.45 13.81
CA ILE A 39 4.64 -59.00 13.69
C ILE A 39 5.79 -58.79 12.70
N PRO A 40 5.69 -57.82 11.77
CA PRO A 40 6.79 -57.50 10.86
C PRO A 40 8.03 -57.01 11.62
N ILE A 41 9.20 -57.52 11.23
CA ILE A 41 10.50 -57.01 11.65
C ILE A 41 10.88 -55.92 10.65
N GLU A 42 10.98 -54.68 11.12
CA GLU A 42 11.31 -53.51 10.30
C GLU A 42 12.76 -53.07 10.49
N GLU A 43 13.40 -52.65 9.40
CA GLU A 43 14.72 -52.04 9.38
C GLU A 43 14.62 -50.60 8.86
N GLU A 44 15.19 -49.66 9.60
CA GLU A 44 15.34 -48.28 9.15
C GLU A 44 16.49 -48.16 8.14
N TYR A 45 16.25 -47.44 7.05
CA TYR A 45 17.27 -47.08 6.07
C TYR A 45 17.09 -45.62 5.63
N ILE A 46 18.19 -45.02 5.17
CA ILE A 46 18.20 -43.63 4.68
C ILE A 46 18.20 -43.66 3.16
N VAL A 47 17.34 -42.86 2.56
CA VAL A 47 17.33 -42.57 1.12
C VAL A 47 17.64 -41.09 0.94
N ILE A 48 18.52 -40.77 0.00
CA ILE A 48 18.71 -39.38 -0.41
C ILE A 48 17.63 -39.05 -1.43
N VAL A 49 16.86 -38.01 -1.13
CA VAL A 49 15.75 -37.57 -1.98
C VAL A 49 15.99 -36.16 -2.49
N LEU A 50 15.57 -35.93 -3.73
CA LEU A 50 15.52 -34.63 -4.37
C LEU A 50 14.19 -33.95 -4.05
N GLU A 51 14.26 -32.76 -3.49
CA GLU A 51 13.12 -31.90 -3.20
C GLU A 51 12.82 -31.01 -4.41
N LYS A 52 12.00 -31.53 -5.34
CA LYS A 52 11.61 -30.79 -6.54
C LYS A 52 10.36 -29.93 -6.26
N PRO A 53 10.42 -28.60 -6.35
CA PRO A 53 9.23 -27.75 -6.27
C PRO A 53 8.24 -28.08 -7.38
N ASN A 54 6.98 -27.68 -7.19
CA ASN A 54 6.01 -27.80 -8.27
C ASN A 54 6.40 -26.85 -9.42
N GLU A 55 6.28 -27.32 -10.64
CA GLU A 55 6.53 -26.47 -11.82
C GLU A 55 5.45 -25.40 -11.93
N VAL A 56 5.83 -24.15 -11.69
CA VAL A 56 4.97 -22.97 -11.79
C VAL A 56 5.77 -21.88 -12.49
N HIS A 57 5.21 -21.32 -13.56
CA HIS A 57 5.86 -20.30 -14.39
C HIS A 57 5.28 -18.91 -14.13
N TYR A 58 6.07 -17.87 -14.37
CA TYR A 58 5.63 -16.48 -14.19
C TYR A 58 4.45 -16.08 -15.09
N ASP A 59 4.27 -16.74 -16.24
CA ASP A 59 3.09 -16.54 -17.09
C ASP A 59 1.79 -16.88 -16.36
N TYR A 60 1.80 -17.93 -15.54
CA TYR A 60 0.64 -18.31 -14.73
C TYR A 60 0.37 -17.28 -13.62
N VAL A 61 1.42 -16.73 -13.00
CA VAL A 61 1.29 -15.63 -12.02
C VAL A 61 0.67 -14.40 -12.70
N SER A 62 1.15 -14.06 -13.90
CA SER A 62 0.67 -12.94 -14.69
C SER A 62 -0.80 -13.11 -15.09
N GLU A 63 -1.19 -14.31 -15.50
CA GLU A 63 -2.59 -14.68 -15.80
C GLU A 63 -3.49 -14.45 -14.57
N LYS A 64 -3.13 -14.97 -13.39
CA LYS A 64 -3.94 -14.80 -12.18
C LYS A 64 -4.01 -13.36 -11.68
N ARG A 65 -2.96 -12.58 -11.91
CA ARG A 65 -3.01 -11.12 -11.70
C ARG A 65 -3.98 -10.45 -12.69
N GLY A 66 -3.96 -10.85 -13.96
CA GLY A 66 -4.88 -10.37 -15.01
C GLY A 66 -6.35 -10.70 -14.73
N ASP A 67 -6.61 -11.89 -14.18
CA ASP A 67 -7.91 -12.36 -13.69
C ASP A 67 -8.39 -11.63 -12.42
N ARG A 68 -7.56 -10.72 -11.87
CA ARG A 68 -7.84 -9.90 -10.67
C ARG A 68 -8.09 -10.71 -9.40
N PHE A 69 -7.42 -11.86 -9.25
CA PHE A 69 -7.39 -12.55 -7.97
C PHE A 69 -6.75 -11.64 -6.89
N GLY A 70 -7.14 -11.86 -5.62
CA GLY A 70 -6.59 -11.11 -4.49
C GLY A 70 -5.08 -11.30 -4.35
N TRP A 71 -4.36 -10.26 -3.92
CA TRP A 71 -2.91 -10.27 -3.87
C TRP A 71 -2.34 -11.42 -3.03
N ASP A 72 -2.92 -11.74 -1.87
CA ASP A 72 -2.44 -12.85 -1.05
C ASP A 72 -2.43 -14.19 -1.79
N PHE A 73 -3.42 -14.43 -2.66
CA PHE A 73 -3.47 -15.62 -3.51
C PHE A 73 -2.39 -15.58 -4.60
N VAL A 74 -2.27 -14.45 -5.29
CA VAL A 74 -1.26 -14.27 -6.35
C VAL A 74 0.16 -14.39 -5.78
N ARG A 75 0.41 -13.84 -4.58
CA ARG A 75 1.67 -13.95 -3.85
C ARG A 75 2.04 -15.41 -3.58
N GLY A 76 1.09 -16.23 -3.12
CA GLY A 76 1.34 -17.65 -2.89
C GLY A 76 1.69 -18.44 -4.15
N ILE A 77 1.20 -18.02 -5.33
CA ILE A 77 1.61 -18.60 -6.62
C ILE A 77 2.99 -18.07 -7.03
N LEU A 78 3.25 -16.79 -6.82
CA LEU A 78 4.55 -16.17 -7.10
C LEU A 78 5.67 -16.83 -6.29
N GLU A 79 5.46 -17.10 -5.01
CA GLU A 79 6.41 -17.82 -4.16
C GLU A 79 6.73 -19.23 -4.71
N GLN A 80 5.71 -19.94 -5.22
CA GLN A 80 5.93 -21.24 -5.88
C GLN A 80 6.69 -21.09 -7.20
N ALA A 81 6.40 -20.07 -7.99
CA ALA A 81 7.13 -19.79 -9.24
C ALA A 81 8.60 -19.43 -8.97
N ILE A 82 8.88 -18.66 -7.92
CA ILE A 82 10.24 -18.32 -7.48
C ILE A 82 10.97 -19.56 -7.00
N ALA A 83 10.32 -20.42 -6.21
CA ALA A 83 10.92 -21.69 -5.77
C ALA A 83 11.25 -22.61 -6.95
N TRP A 84 10.34 -22.68 -7.93
CA TRP A 84 10.58 -23.42 -9.18
C TRP A 84 11.73 -22.84 -9.99
N GLU A 85 11.79 -21.51 -10.18
CA GLU A 85 12.89 -20.84 -10.88
C GLU A 85 14.22 -21.08 -10.18
N ASP A 86 14.28 -20.95 -8.84
CA ASP A 86 15.49 -21.21 -8.07
C ASP A 86 15.99 -22.64 -8.28
N PHE A 87 15.08 -23.61 -8.21
CA PHE A 87 15.40 -25.01 -8.50
C PHE A 87 15.86 -25.19 -9.95
N TYR A 88 15.07 -24.75 -10.93
CA TYR A 88 15.36 -25.00 -12.34
C TYR A 88 16.70 -24.39 -12.78
N VAL A 89 16.99 -23.16 -12.36
CA VAL A 89 18.23 -22.45 -12.71
C VAL A 89 19.43 -23.02 -11.94
N ASN A 90 19.32 -23.16 -10.63
CA ASN A 90 20.46 -23.53 -9.79
C ASN A 90 20.67 -25.04 -9.64
N HIS A 91 19.73 -25.87 -10.10
CA HIS A 91 19.86 -27.33 -10.13
C HIS A 91 19.90 -27.87 -11.57
N ASP A 92 18.79 -27.81 -12.30
CA ASP A 92 18.66 -28.49 -13.60
C ASP A 92 19.59 -27.87 -14.65
N LEU A 93 19.54 -26.55 -14.83
CA LEU A 93 20.42 -25.84 -15.77
C LEU A 93 21.88 -25.83 -15.30
N TYR A 94 22.12 -25.78 -13.97
CA TYR A 94 23.48 -25.87 -13.43
C TYR A 94 24.14 -27.21 -13.77
N LEU A 95 23.44 -28.34 -13.62
CA LEU A 95 23.96 -29.66 -13.95
C LEU A 95 24.26 -29.80 -15.44
N LEU A 96 23.40 -29.24 -16.30
CA LEU A 96 23.63 -29.18 -17.74
C LEU A 96 24.88 -28.36 -18.06
N TRP A 97 24.95 -27.13 -17.52
CA TRP A 97 26.11 -26.25 -17.68
C TRP A 97 27.41 -26.90 -17.20
N LYS A 98 27.40 -27.57 -16.04
CA LYS A 98 28.58 -28.23 -15.48
C LYS A 98 29.12 -29.28 -16.44
N LYS A 99 28.23 -30.11 -17.01
CA LYS A 99 28.60 -31.11 -18.01
C LYS A 99 29.15 -30.44 -19.28
N ASP A 100 28.46 -29.46 -19.82
CA ASP A 100 28.88 -28.76 -21.04
C ASP A 100 30.23 -28.05 -20.84
N TYR A 101 30.48 -27.53 -19.62
CA TYR A 101 31.75 -26.91 -19.24
C TYR A 101 32.88 -27.94 -19.12
N GLU A 102 32.62 -29.10 -18.50
CA GLU A 102 33.58 -30.21 -18.43
C GLU A 102 33.96 -30.71 -19.84
N ASP A 103 32.97 -30.87 -20.73
CA ASP A 103 33.20 -31.24 -22.13
C ASP A 103 34.01 -30.15 -22.87
N TRP A 104 33.67 -28.87 -22.69
CA TRP A 104 34.42 -27.74 -23.26
C TRP A 104 35.86 -27.67 -22.75
N GLU A 105 36.11 -27.92 -21.46
CA GLU A 105 37.44 -27.89 -20.85
C GLU A 105 38.35 -28.98 -21.44
N VAL A 106 37.77 -30.15 -21.76
CA VAL A 106 38.48 -31.28 -22.37
C VAL A 106 38.71 -31.05 -23.86
N GLU A 107 37.70 -30.62 -24.60
CA GLU A 107 37.77 -30.48 -26.06
C GLU A 107 38.54 -29.24 -26.51
N GLN A 108 38.47 -28.15 -25.74
CA GLN A 108 38.94 -26.80 -26.11
C GLN A 108 38.60 -26.46 -27.57
N PRO A 109 37.30 -26.45 -27.91
CA PRO A 109 36.86 -26.27 -29.28
C PRO A 109 37.34 -24.93 -29.81
N PHE A 110 37.72 -24.88 -31.08
CA PHE A 110 38.22 -23.67 -31.73
C PHE A 110 37.47 -23.39 -33.04
N GLU A 111 37.37 -22.12 -33.38
CA GLU A 111 36.91 -21.62 -34.66
C GLU A 111 38.08 -20.98 -35.43
N GLU A 112 38.01 -21.03 -36.76
CA GLU A 112 38.92 -20.30 -37.65
C GLU A 112 38.17 -19.09 -38.21
N ASP A 113 38.80 -17.91 -38.13
CA ASP A 113 38.27 -16.72 -38.79
C ASP A 113 38.55 -16.71 -40.31
N GLU A 114 38.10 -15.65 -41.00
CA GLU A 114 38.29 -15.51 -42.46
C GLU A 114 39.77 -15.40 -42.88
N ASP A 115 40.66 -15.03 -41.95
CA ASP A 115 42.11 -14.92 -42.16
C ASP A 115 42.85 -16.23 -41.82
N GLY A 116 42.14 -17.23 -41.29
CA GLY A 116 42.66 -18.55 -40.93
C GLY A 116 43.30 -18.62 -39.54
N ASP A 117 43.10 -17.58 -38.71
CA ASP A 117 43.55 -17.57 -37.32
C ASP A 117 42.57 -18.38 -36.45
N ARG A 118 43.12 -19.28 -35.62
CA ARG A 118 42.36 -20.12 -34.70
C ARG A 118 42.18 -19.44 -33.35
N TYR A 119 40.94 -19.35 -32.90
CA TYR A 119 40.62 -18.92 -31.53
C TYR A 119 39.73 -19.95 -30.85
N VAL A 120 39.93 -20.12 -29.54
CA VAL A 120 39.13 -21.01 -28.72
C VAL A 120 37.75 -20.39 -28.54
N ILE A 121 36.69 -21.18 -28.75
CA ILE A 121 35.31 -20.76 -28.53
C ILE A 121 35.13 -20.44 -27.04
N ASP A 122 34.39 -19.38 -26.73
CA ASP A 122 34.09 -19.00 -25.35
C ASP A 122 33.44 -20.15 -24.58
N SER A 123 33.81 -20.31 -23.31
CA SER A 123 33.22 -21.32 -22.42
C SER A 123 31.73 -21.07 -22.23
N PRO A 124 30.91 -22.12 -22.04
CA PRO A 124 29.49 -21.95 -21.76
C PRO A 124 29.28 -21.11 -20.49
N GLU A 125 28.37 -20.14 -20.56
CA GLU A 125 28.05 -19.25 -19.43
C GLU A 125 27.20 -19.96 -18.37
N ARG A 126 27.54 -19.74 -17.09
CA ARG A 126 26.75 -20.29 -15.98
C ARG A 126 25.35 -19.64 -15.98
N PRO A 127 24.27 -20.44 -15.89
CA PRO A 127 22.92 -19.89 -15.84
C PRO A 127 22.71 -19.06 -14.57
N ILE A 128 22.03 -17.92 -14.73
CA ILE A 128 21.68 -17.01 -13.62
C ILE A 128 20.20 -16.66 -13.68
N ILE A 129 19.63 -16.32 -12.53
CA ILE A 129 18.24 -15.89 -12.40
C ILE A 129 18.07 -14.51 -13.03
N ASP A 130 17.09 -14.36 -13.92
CA ASP A 130 16.70 -13.07 -14.49
C ASP A 130 15.68 -12.36 -13.59
N LEU A 131 16.18 -11.46 -12.72
CA LEU A 131 15.32 -10.66 -11.85
C LEU A 131 14.36 -9.74 -12.60
N ALA A 132 14.61 -9.40 -13.88
CA ALA A 132 13.69 -8.58 -14.65
C ALA A 132 12.38 -9.33 -14.93
N VAL A 133 12.46 -10.63 -15.25
CA VAL A 133 11.30 -11.49 -15.46
C VAL A 133 10.52 -11.65 -14.16
N ARG A 134 11.21 -11.97 -13.06
CA ARG A 134 10.60 -12.08 -11.72
C ARG A 134 9.89 -10.79 -11.30
N ARG A 135 10.55 -9.64 -11.43
CA ARG A 135 9.99 -8.33 -11.03
C ARG A 135 8.84 -7.84 -11.92
N ALA A 136 8.63 -8.43 -13.10
CA ALA A 136 7.52 -8.09 -13.98
C ALA A 136 6.14 -8.48 -13.41
N VAL A 137 6.12 -9.48 -12.51
CA VAL A 137 4.89 -10.01 -11.91
C VAL A 137 4.61 -9.51 -10.48
N TYR A 138 5.49 -8.67 -9.92
CA TYR A 138 5.30 -8.04 -8.60
C TYR A 138 4.00 -7.25 -8.49
N GLN A 139 3.55 -7.03 -7.25
CA GLN A 139 2.47 -6.11 -6.96
C GLN A 139 2.90 -4.69 -7.32
N VAL A 140 2.02 -3.96 -7.99
CA VAL A 140 2.31 -2.58 -8.36
C VAL A 140 1.66 -1.66 -7.34
N GLU A 141 2.49 -0.90 -6.63
CA GLU A 141 2.05 0.18 -5.76
C GLU A 141 2.44 1.51 -6.39
N VAL A 142 1.45 2.38 -6.59
CA VAL A 142 1.67 3.70 -7.19
C VAL A 142 1.36 4.77 -6.17
N ASP A 143 2.37 5.55 -5.82
CA ASP A 143 2.22 6.68 -4.90
C ASP A 143 1.21 7.68 -5.48
N GLN A 144 0.28 8.08 -4.63
CA GLN A 144 -0.71 9.10 -4.98
C GLN A 144 -0.12 10.48 -4.71
N PHE A 145 -0.41 11.43 -5.60
CA PHE A 145 -0.11 12.84 -5.41
C PHE A 145 -1.39 13.66 -5.60
N ASP A 146 -1.47 14.82 -4.95
CA ASP A 146 -2.60 15.73 -5.14
C ASP A 146 -2.51 16.42 -6.50
N SER A 147 -3.35 15.98 -7.43
CA SER A 147 -3.43 16.52 -8.79
C SER A 147 -3.95 17.96 -8.84
N ASN A 148 -4.47 18.50 -7.73
CA ASN A 148 -4.81 19.91 -7.62
C ASN A 148 -3.56 20.76 -7.38
N LEU A 149 -2.52 20.19 -6.75
CA LEU A 149 -1.31 20.92 -6.33
C LEU A 149 -0.12 20.66 -7.25
N ALA A 150 -0.09 19.52 -7.93
CA ALA A 150 1.02 19.15 -8.81
C ALA A 150 0.53 18.48 -10.10
N THR A 151 1.40 18.45 -11.11
CA THR A 151 1.21 17.72 -12.36
C THR A 151 2.30 16.67 -12.52
N LYS A 152 1.98 15.55 -13.17
CA LYS A 152 3.01 14.56 -13.53
C LYS A 152 3.98 15.18 -14.52
N SER A 153 5.27 14.98 -14.30
CA SER A 153 6.33 15.44 -15.19
C SER A 153 7.44 14.41 -15.29
N GLY A 154 7.89 14.12 -16.51
CA GLY A 154 8.96 13.17 -16.74
C GLY A 154 8.59 11.71 -16.44
N LEU A 155 9.61 10.87 -16.31
CA LEU A 155 9.48 9.45 -16.00
C LEU A 155 9.35 9.23 -14.49
N PRO A 156 8.51 8.29 -14.04
CA PRO A 156 8.44 7.94 -12.64
C PRO A 156 9.74 7.28 -12.16
N THR A 157 10.02 7.42 -10.87
CA THR A 157 11.05 6.63 -10.21
C THR A 157 10.46 5.26 -9.87
N ILE A 158 11.17 4.19 -10.22
CA ILE A 158 10.76 2.81 -9.95
C ILE A 158 11.77 2.19 -9.00
N SER A 159 11.28 1.62 -7.90
CA SER A 159 12.07 0.81 -6.97
C SER A 159 11.36 -0.52 -6.71
N PHE A 160 12.13 -1.51 -6.27
CA PHE A 160 11.65 -2.87 -6.02
C PHE A 160 11.96 -3.25 -4.58
N ASP A 161 10.97 -3.79 -3.90
CA ASP A 161 11.09 -4.54 -2.66
C ASP A 161 10.95 -6.02 -3.01
N ASP A 162 12.09 -6.69 -3.15
CA ASP A 162 12.14 -8.11 -3.54
C ASP A 162 11.70 -9.05 -2.42
N ASP A 163 11.76 -8.61 -1.16
CA ASP A 163 11.35 -9.42 0.00
C ASP A 163 9.82 -9.49 0.11
N ASN A 164 9.13 -8.40 -0.25
CA ASN A 164 7.68 -8.33 -0.24
C ASN A 164 7.04 -8.50 -1.64
N TYR A 165 7.85 -8.64 -2.69
CA TYR A 165 7.43 -8.72 -4.08
C TYR A 165 6.61 -7.51 -4.55
N ILE A 166 7.07 -6.31 -4.17
CA ILE A 166 6.41 -5.04 -4.49
C ILE A 166 7.28 -4.21 -5.44
N LYS A 167 6.64 -3.67 -6.47
CA LYS A 167 7.16 -2.64 -7.37
C LYS A 167 6.55 -1.31 -6.98
N HIS A 168 7.36 -0.44 -6.38
CA HIS A 168 6.95 0.93 -6.06
C HIS A 168 7.17 1.84 -7.27
N ILE A 169 6.13 2.58 -7.63
CA ILE A 169 6.16 3.58 -8.69
C ILE A 169 5.86 4.92 -8.04
N VAL A 170 6.89 5.75 -7.93
CA VAL A 170 6.78 7.12 -7.43
C VAL A 170 6.66 8.06 -8.64
N PRO A 171 5.50 8.68 -8.88
CA PRO A 171 5.36 9.63 -9.97
C PRO A 171 6.31 10.82 -9.75
N THR A 172 7.07 11.16 -10.78
CA THR A 172 7.77 12.43 -10.80
C THR A 172 6.75 13.53 -11.05
N THR A 173 6.72 14.54 -10.18
CA THR A 173 5.73 15.62 -10.23
C THR A 173 6.39 16.97 -10.13
N THR A 174 5.82 17.95 -10.82
CA THR A 174 6.14 19.37 -10.65
C THR A 174 4.97 20.07 -9.98
N PRO A 175 5.21 20.94 -8.99
CA PRO A 175 4.17 21.80 -8.46
C PRO A 175 3.51 22.60 -9.58
N LYS A 176 2.19 22.80 -9.49
CA LYS A 176 1.51 23.78 -10.33
C LYS A 176 1.99 25.18 -10.02
N SER A 177 1.62 26.14 -10.86
CA SER A 177 1.97 27.54 -10.60
C SER A 177 1.40 28.01 -9.26
N THR A 178 2.09 28.97 -8.63
CA THR A 178 1.64 29.63 -7.40
C THR A 178 0.21 30.17 -7.54
N GLU A 179 -0.14 30.68 -8.73
CA GLU A 179 -1.48 31.18 -9.03
C GLU A 179 -2.54 30.07 -9.01
N GLU A 180 -2.31 28.95 -9.70
CA GLU A 180 -3.24 27.81 -9.71
C GLU A 180 -3.48 27.24 -8.32
N ILE A 181 -2.41 27.05 -7.54
CA ILE A 181 -2.49 26.55 -6.16
C ILE A 181 -3.28 27.53 -5.29
N SER A 182 -2.99 28.83 -5.40
CA SER A 182 -3.70 29.87 -4.66
C SER A 182 -5.19 29.92 -5.01
N ASN A 183 -5.54 29.75 -6.29
CA ASN A 183 -6.93 29.75 -6.75
C ASN A 183 -7.68 28.53 -6.24
N TYR A 184 -7.08 27.34 -6.30
CA TYR A 184 -7.65 26.13 -5.73
C TYR A 184 -7.93 26.28 -4.23
N HIS A 185 -6.95 26.74 -3.46
CA HIS A 185 -7.15 26.95 -2.04
C HIS A 185 -8.18 28.04 -1.74
N ARG A 186 -8.24 29.11 -2.55
CA ARG A 186 -9.23 30.19 -2.42
C ARG A 186 -10.65 29.68 -2.64
N GLU A 187 -10.87 28.84 -3.65
CA GLU A 187 -12.17 28.22 -3.90
C GLU A 187 -12.63 27.37 -2.71
N ASN A 188 -11.72 26.56 -2.16
CA ASN A 188 -12.03 25.75 -0.98
C ASN A 188 -12.27 26.60 0.27
N ALA A 189 -11.48 27.65 0.47
CA ALA A 189 -11.66 28.58 1.58
C ALA A 189 -13.00 29.35 1.48
N ASN A 190 -13.41 29.73 0.27
CA ASN A 190 -14.73 30.33 0.02
C ASN A 190 -15.86 29.36 0.41
N LYS A 191 -15.78 28.10 -0.02
CA LYS A 191 -16.77 27.06 0.35
C LYS A 191 -16.86 26.91 1.87
N LEU A 192 -15.72 26.75 2.55
CA LEU A 192 -15.66 26.64 4.00
C LEU A 192 -16.29 27.85 4.69
N ARG A 193 -15.99 29.07 4.21
CA ARG A 193 -16.54 30.31 4.76
C ARG A 193 -18.07 30.35 4.64
N GLU A 194 -18.63 29.95 3.51
CA GLU A 194 -20.09 29.89 3.35
C GLU A 194 -20.71 28.80 4.23
N THR A 195 -20.05 27.66 4.40
CA THR A 195 -20.48 26.62 5.35
C THR A 195 -20.49 27.15 6.79
N MET A 196 -19.43 27.82 7.23
CA MET A 196 -19.32 28.35 8.60
C MET A 196 -20.35 29.43 8.92
N LYS A 197 -20.76 30.25 7.93
CA LYS A 197 -21.86 31.23 8.12
C LYS A 197 -23.17 30.57 8.51
N LEU A 198 -23.44 29.39 7.96
CA LEU A 198 -24.72 28.68 8.11
C LEU A 198 -24.67 27.59 9.18
N ALA A 199 -23.47 27.23 9.64
CA ALA A 199 -23.27 26.25 10.69
C ALA A 199 -23.92 26.71 12.00
N ASN A 200 -24.51 25.76 12.73
CA ASN A 200 -25.04 25.98 14.07
C ASN A 200 -23.92 26.49 14.98
N ILE A 201 -24.27 27.27 16.00
CA ILE A 201 -23.31 27.78 16.98
C ILE A 201 -23.52 27.11 18.34
N PHE A 202 -22.44 26.75 19.02
CA PHE A 202 -22.51 26.16 20.36
C PHE A 202 -22.39 27.26 21.41
N VAL A 203 -23.46 27.46 22.20
CA VAL A 203 -23.53 28.48 23.25
C VAL A 203 -24.35 27.89 24.39
N HIS A 204 -24.01 28.19 25.65
CA HIS A 204 -24.76 27.72 26.83
C HIS A 204 -25.06 26.20 26.86
N GLY A 205 -24.15 25.37 26.35
CA GLY A 205 -24.31 23.91 26.36
C GLY A 205 -25.18 23.34 25.23
N HIS A 206 -25.69 24.17 24.32
CA HIS A 206 -26.56 23.75 23.23
C HIS A 206 -26.11 24.30 21.88
N TYR A 207 -26.48 23.59 20.81
CA TYR A 207 -26.32 24.11 19.45
C TYR A 207 -27.56 24.89 19.02
N PHE A 208 -27.36 26.08 18.46
CA PHE A 208 -28.42 26.94 17.97
C PHE A 208 -28.30 27.16 16.46
N GLN A 209 -29.44 27.13 15.78
CA GLN A 209 -29.51 27.55 14.38
C GLN A 209 -29.37 29.07 14.33
N VAL A 210 -28.50 29.54 13.45
CA VAL A 210 -28.19 30.97 13.29
C VAL A 210 -28.28 31.35 11.82
N ARG A 211 -29.25 30.80 11.08
CA ARG A 211 -29.52 31.23 9.69
C ARG A 211 -30.20 32.59 9.72
N GLN A 212 -30.44 33.18 8.55
CA GLN A 212 -31.01 34.51 8.48
C GLN A 212 -32.37 34.62 9.20
N ASP A 213 -33.26 33.67 8.98
CA ASP A 213 -34.59 33.67 9.60
C ASP A 213 -34.51 33.46 11.12
N ASP A 214 -33.62 32.59 11.59
CA ASP A 214 -33.40 32.36 13.03
C ASP A 214 -32.90 33.63 13.71
N ARG A 215 -31.94 34.33 13.09
CA ARG A 215 -31.40 35.59 13.61
C ARG A 215 -32.43 36.72 13.58
N ASN A 216 -33.28 36.78 12.55
CA ASN A 216 -34.38 37.73 12.51
C ASN A 216 -35.37 37.48 13.66
N ASN A 217 -35.70 36.21 13.94
CA ASN A 217 -36.55 35.84 15.07
C ASN A 217 -35.90 36.21 16.42
N MET A 218 -34.59 35.99 16.58
CA MET A 218 -33.83 36.45 17.76
C MET A 218 -33.93 37.98 17.89
N ASP A 219 -33.76 38.73 16.80
CA ASP A 219 -33.83 40.20 16.80
C ASP A 219 -35.19 40.73 17.25
N GLU A 220 -36.28 40.15 16.74
CA GLU A 220 -37.64 40.53 17.13
C GLU A 220 -37.90 40.21 18.61
N THR A 221 -37.45 39.03 19.06
CA THR A 221 -37.57 38.55 20.45
C THR A 221 -36.81 39.47 21.42
N ILE A 222 -35.56 39.81 21.09
CA ILE A 222 -34.72 40.71 21.88
C ILE A 222 -35.30 42.13 21.88
N ALA A 223 -35.73 42.65 20.71
CA ALA A 223 -36.30 43.99 20.62
C ALA A 223 -37.60 44.14 21.40
N PHE A 224 -38.44 43.10 21.41
CA PHE A 224 -39.63 43.06 22.25
C PHE A 224 -39.27 43.16 23.74
N ALA A 225 -38.31 42.35 24.22
CA ALA A 225 -37.90 42.39 25.62
C ALA A 225 -37.28 43.73 26.02
N LYS A 226 -36.43 44.32 25.17
CA LYS A 226 -35.83 45.65 25.41
C LYS A 226 -36.87 46.76 25.53
N ARG A 227 -37.88 46.79 24.65
CA ARG A 227 -38.93 47.82 24.68
C ARG A 227 -39.83 47.75 25.91
N ASN A 228 -39.92 46.58 26.54
CA ASN A 228 -40.78 46.34 27.70
C ASN A 228 -40.02 46.21 29.02
N ASP A 229 -38.69 46.42 29.02
CA ASP A 229 -37.80 46.26 30.18
C ASP A 229 -37.84 44.84 30.80
N ARG A 230 -37.81 43.81 29.94
CA ARG A 230 -37.97 42.39 30.32
C ARG A 230 -36.77 41.52 30.01
N MET A 231 -35.58 42.08 29.85
CA MET A 231 -34.39 41.32 29.43
C MET A 231 -33.99 40.19 30.40
N GLY A 232 -34.35 40.31 31.68
CA GLY A 232 -34.15 39.26 32.69
C GLY A 232 -35.21 38.15 32.70
N GLU A 233 -36.33 38.31 31.99
CA GLU A 233 -37.37 37.28 31.91
C GLU A 233 -36.97 36.14 30.95
N THR A 234 -37.69 35.03 31.03
CA THR A 234 -37.44 33.82 30.23
C THR A 234 -38.42 33.66 29.06
N THR A 235 -37.94 33.06 27.97
CA THR A 235 -38.71 32.67 26.79
C THR A 235 -38.37 31.22 26.37
N PRO A 236 -39.33 30.44 25.87
CA PRO A 236 -39.01 29.16 25.24
C PRO A 236 -38.22 29.37 23.95
N TRP A 237 -37.27 28.48 23.68
CA TRP A 237 -36.50 28.44 22.43
C TRP A 237 -36.33 27.00 21.95
N ILE A 238 -36.11 26.81 20.66
CA ILE A 238 -35.86 25.48 20.06
C ILE A 238 -34.40 25.44 19.63
N THR A 239 -33.65 24.47 20.15
CA THR A 239 -32.25 24.22 19.77
C THR A 239 -32.16 23.56 18.39
N ALA A 240 -30.96 23.47 17.83
CA ALA A 240 -30.73 22.93 16.49
C ALA A 240 -31.08 21.44 16.34
N ASP A 241 -31.11 20.69 17.44
CA ASP A 241 -31.57 19.31 17.54
C ASP A 241 -33.07 19.20 17.87
N ASN A 242 -33.82 20.30 17.70
CA ASN A 242 -35.26 20.42 17.94
C ASN A 242 -35.69 20.19 19.40
N GLN A 243 -34.82 20.45 20.37
CA GLN A 243 -35.20 20.38 21.79
C GLN A 243 -35.75 21.73 22.27
N PRO A 244 -36.93 21.75 22.92
CA PRO A 244 -37.40 22.95 23.57
C PRO A 244 -36.62 23.20 24.86
N ILE A 245 -36.05 24.39 25.00
CA ILE A 245 -35.36 24.85 26.20
C ILE A 245 -35.94 26.19 26.66
N THR A 246 -35.64 26.57 27.89
CA THR A 246 -36.00 27.90 28.42
C THR A 246 -34.74 28.73 28.54
N LEU A 247 -34.73 29.91 27.93
CA LEU A 247 -33.62 30.86 27.96
C LEU A 247 -34.09 32.19 28.53
N THR A 248 -33.21 32.95 29.18
CA THR A 248 -33.45 34.38 29.40
C THR A 248 -33.31 35.14 28.08
N PHE A 249 -33.95 36.31 27.97
CA PHE A 249 -33.72 37.16 26.80
C PHE A 249 -32.26 37.61 26.67
N HIS A 250 -31.51 37.74 27.77
CA HIS A 250 -30.06 37.93 27.74
C HIS A 250 -29.31 36.74 27.12
N GLN A 251 -29.72 35.51 27.36
CA GLN A 251 -29.10 34.33 26.73
C GLN A 251 -29.40 34.26 25.24
N VAL A 252 -30.60 34.68 24.80
CA VAL A 252 -30.91 34.83 23.37
C VAL A 252 -30.01 35.89 22.71
N GLU A 253 -29.77 37.01 23.40
CA GLU A 253 -28.81 38.04 22.96
C GLU A 253 -27.38 37.50 22.88
N ALA A 254 -26.92 36.72 23.86
CA ALA A 254 -25.60 36.10 23.86
C ALA A 254 -25.39 35.14 22.67
N ILE A 255 -26.40 34.36 22.28
CA ILE A 255 -26.34 33.50 21.09
C ILE A 255 -26.11 34.33 19.82
N LYS A 256 -26.82 35.46 19.69
CA LYS A 256 -26.64 36.38 18.57
C LYS A 256 -25.25 37.00 18.58
N ASP A 257 -24.78 37.45 19.75
CA ASP A 257 -23.45 38.05 19.89
C ASP A 257 -22.34 37.05 19.56
N ALA A 258 -22.48 35.79 19.96
CA ALA A 258 -21.56 34.71 19.60
C ALA A 258 -21.47 34.54 18.06
N TYR A 259 -22.61 34.60 17.34
CA TYR A 259 -22.58 34.57 15.88
C TYR A 259 -21.83 35.77 15.30
N VAL A 260 -22.04 36.98 15.84
CA VAL A 260 -21.33 38.19 15.39
C VAL A 260 -19.83 38.07 15.63
N LEU A 261 -19.42 37.59 16.81
CA LEU A 261 -18.01 37.34 17.15
C LEU A 261 -17.38 36.29 16.23
N ARG A 262 -18.11 35.20 15.92
CA ARG A 262 -17.67 34.21 14.94
C ARG A 262 -17.45 34.80 13.57
N MET A 263 -18.38 35.63 13.10
CA MET A 263 -18.25 36.26 11.80
C MET A 263 -17.06 37.22 11.74
N ALA A 264 -16.83 37.98 12.82
CA ALA A 264 -15.67 38.86 12.93
C ALA A 264 -14.35 38.06 12.88
N ASP A 265 -14.24 36.99 13.69
CA ASP A 265 -13.05 36.12 13.73
C ASP A 265 -12.81 35.42 12.39
N LEU A 266 -13.86 34.84 11.79
CA LEU A 266 -13.79 34.18 10.48
C LEU A 266 -13.29 35.14 9.40
N PHE A 267 -13.85 36.35 9.33
CA PHE A 267 -13.44 37.33 8.32
C PHE A 267 -12.05 37.89 8.59
N GLN A 268 -11.67 38.12 9.84
CA GLN A 268 -10.32 38.56 10.19
C GLN A 268 -9.28 37.51 9.79
N LYS A 269 -9.48 36.24 10.16
CA LYS A 269 -8.57 35.14 9.80
C LYS A 269 -8.53 34.91 8.29
N TYR A 270 -9.69 34.97 7.62
CA TYR A 270 -9.75 34.85 6.17
C TYR A 270 -9.00 35.99 5.47
N ALA A 271 -9.18 37.24 5.92
CA ALA A 271 -8.47 38.39 5.36
C ALA A 271 -6.96 38.29 5.54
N ALA A 272 -6.50 37.86 6.73
CA ALA A 272 -5.08 37.63 6.99
C ALA A 272 -4.51 36.51 6.10
N TRP A 273 -5.26 35.43 5.89
CA TRP A 273 -4.87 34.33 5.01
C TRP A 273 -4.79 34.76 3.54
N VAL A 274 -5.77 35.53 3.05
CA VAL A 274 -5.76 36.08 1.67
C VAL A 274 -4.62 37.07 1.45
N ALA A 275 -4.21 37.82 2.48
CA ALA A 275 -3.05 38.71 2.41
C ALA A 275 -1.71 37.95 2.33
N GLY A 276 -1.70 36.65 2.64
CA GLY A 276 -0.56 35.77 2.44
C GLY A 276 -0.45 35.22 1.01
N ASP A 277 0.32 34.15 0.84
CA ASP A 277 0.56 33.52 -0.46
C ASP A 277 -0.54 32.52 -0.89
N MET A 278 -1.42 32.15 0.05
CA MET A 278 -2.48 31.14 -0.11
C MET A 278 -1.96 29.79 -0.65
N GLN A 279 -0.69 29.46 -0.40
CA GLN A 279 -0.09 28.18 -0.82
C GLN A 279 -0.43 27.04 0.15
N LYS A 280 -1.07 27.36 1.26
CA LYS A 280 -1.60 26.40 2.24
C LYS A 280 -3.11 26.57 2.36
N PRO A 281 -3.85 25.47 2.65
CA PRO A 281 -5.29 25.55 2.83
C PRO A 281 -5.67 26.47 3.99
N PHE A 282 -6.75 27.23 3.83
CA PHE A 282 -7.36 27.98 4.91
C PHE A 282 -8.01 27.02 5.91
N VAL A 283 -7.69 27.20 7.19
CA VAL A 283 -8.28 26.42 8.29
C VAL A 283 -8.93 27.40 9.25
N PHE A 284 -10.18 27.12 9.63
CA PHE A 284 -10.90 27.88 10.63
C PHE A 284 -11.27 26.96 11.80
N MET A 285 -10.72 27.28 12.97
CA MET A 285 -11.08 26.65 14.23
C MET A 285 -11.94 27.67 15.00
N GLU A 286 -13.17 27.27 15.31
CA GLU A 286 -14.13 28.10 16.05
C GLU A 286 -13.62 28.31 17.48
N SER A 287 -13.70 29.55 17.97
CA SER A 287 -13.38 29.85 19.36
C SER A 287 -14.57 29.47 20.23
N ASN A 288 -14.36 28.96 21.44
CA ASN A 288 -15.46 28.76 22.39
C ASN A 288 -16.02 30.15 22.77
N TYR A 289 -17.30 30.38 22.47
CA TYR A 289 -18.03 31.56 22.91
C TYR A 289 -18.74 31.20 24.22
N GLU A 290 -18.09 31.49 25.34
CA GLU A 290 -18.66 31.31 26.70
C GLU A 290 -19.63 32.43 27.07
#